data_AF-A0A835RXU8-F1
#
_entry.id   AF-A0A835RXU8-F1
#
_cell.length_a   1.000
_cell.length_b   1.000
_cell.length_c   1.000
_cell.angle_alpha   90.00
_cell.angle_beta   90.00
_cell.angle_gamma   90.00
#
_symmetry.space_group_name_H-M   'P 1'
#
loop_
_entity.id
_entity.type
_entity.pdbx_description
1 polymer ?
#
loop_
_entity_poly.entity_id
_entity_poly.type
_entity_poly.pdbx_seq_one_letter_code
_entity_poly.pdbx_strand_id
1 'polypeptide(L)'
;MLLPSASGDGTCSPVSTTMIHVLLGICALSCFFFHFTDSFRAADGRVYYGFVTPRGLALFKTGLGVEVPRDEKYVMGFVDLIHAAMSVVVFAAIALSDHRVTNCLFPGRKEEMNEVMETFPLMVGVVCSGLFLVFPNTRYGIGCLAA
;
A
#
# COMPACT_ATOMS: atom_id res chain seq x y z
N MET A 1 -10.25 -14.07 5.37
CA MET A 1 -11.00 -12.83 5.68
C MET A 1 -10.70 -12.44 7.12
N LEU A 2 -10.01 -11.31 7.36
CA LEU A 2 -9.66 -10.78 8.70
C LEU A 2 -10.62 -9.68 9.20
N LEU A 3 -11.64 -9.34 8.42
CA LEU A 3 -12.63 -8.34 8.81
C LEU A 3 -13.56 -8.94 9.87
N PRO A 4 -13.73 -8.31 11.04
CA PRO A 4 -14.79 -8.69 11.96
C PRO A 4 -16.13 -8.54 11.23
N SER A 5 -16.94 -9.60 11.24
CA SER A 5 -18.24 -9.62 10.59
C SER A 5 -19.14 -8.56 11.19
N ALA A 6 -19.57 -7.60 10.38
CA ALA A 6 -20.81 -6.87 10.63
C ALA A 6 -21.92 -7.91 10.85
N SER A 7 -22.74 -7.74 11.89
CA SER A 7 -23.95 -8.54 12.03
C SER A 7 -24.83 -8.30 10.80
N GLY A 8 -25.58 -9.31 10.35
CA GLY A 8 -26.38 -9.27 9.12
C GLY A 8 -27.49 -8.20 9.10
N ASP A 9 -27.70 -7.49 10.21
CA ASP A 9 -28.56 -6.32 10.37
C ASP A 9 -27.87 -4.98 9.98
N GLY A 10 -26.56 -5.03 9.68
CA GLY A 10 -25.76 -3.84 9.41
C GLY A 10 -25.36 -3.05 10.66
N THR A 11 -25.52 -3.64 11.85
CA THR A 11 -25.02 -3.04 13.09
C THR A 11 -23.60 -3.56 13.39
N CYS A 12 -22.69 -2.63 13.67
CA CYS A 12 -21.32 -2.94 14.05
C CYS A 12 -21.11 -2.49 15.49
N SER A 13 -20.55 -3.37 16.33
CA SER A 13 -20.17 -3.00 17.69
C SER A 13 -19.05 -1.95 17.66
N PRO A 14 -18.94 -1.07 18.67
CA PRO A 14 -17.83 -0.11 18.77
C PRO A 14 -16.45 -0.77 18.67
N VAL A 15 -16.33 -2.00 19.20
CA VAL A 15 -15.11 -2.81 19.12
C VAL A 15 -14.81 -3.22 17.67
N SER A 16 -15.80 -3.74 16.95
CA SER A 16 -15.65 -4.13 15.54
C SER A 16 -15.26 -2.93 14.67
N THR A 17 -15.95 -1.80 14.84
CA THR A 17 -15.64 -0.56 14.13
C THR A 17 -14.22 -0.09 14.40
N THR A 18 -13.79 -0.12 15.68
CA THR A 18 -12.41 0.23 16.06
C THR A 18 -11.39 -0.71 15.41
N MET A 19 -11.64 -2.03 15.43
CA MET A 19 -10.76 -3.00 14.78
C MET A 19 -10.65 -2.78 13.28
N ILE A 20 -11.76 -2.45 12.59
CA ILE A 20 -11.73 -2.12 11.16
C ILE A 20 -10.88 -0.89 10.92
N HIS A 21 -11.05 0.19 11.69
CA HIS A 21 -10.24 1.39 11.55
C HIS A 21 -8.75 1.11 11.74
N VAL A 22 -8.39 0.33 12.76
CA VAL A 22 -7.01 -0.07 13.04
C VAL A 22 -6.44 -0.90 11.89
N LEU A 23 -7.19 -1.90 11.42
CA LEU A 23 -6.75 -2.76 10.32
C LEU A 23 -6.57 -1.96 9.02
N LEU A 24 -7.54 -1.11 8.66
CA LEU A 24 -7.43 -0.23 7.49
C LEU A 24 -6.24 0.71 7.60
N GLY A 25 -6.00 1.28 8.79
CA GLY A 25 -4.85 2.13 9.06
C GLY A 25 -3.52 1.39 8.86
N ILE A 26 -3.37 0.20 9.46
CA ILE A 26 -2.17 -0.63 9.31
C ILE A 26 -1.96 -1.00 7.84
N CYS A 27 -3.00 -1.47 7.16
CA CYS A 27 -2.91 -1.85 5.75
C CYS A 27 -2.55 -0.66 4.86
N ALA A 28 -3.17 0.51 5.06
CA ALA A 28 -2.85 1.73 4.31
C ALA A 28 -1.39 2.16 4.54
N LEU A 29 -0.91 2.12 5.79
CA LEU A 29 0.50 2.39 6.10
C LEU A 29 1.42 1.38 5.41
N SER A 30 1.10 0.09 5.41
CA SER A 30 1.88 -0.93 4.69
C SER A 30 1.90 -0.67 3.18
N CYS A 31 0.75 -0.37 2.56
CA CYS A 31 0.65 -0.01 1.15
C CYS A 31 1.55 1.18 0.82
N PHE A 32 1.58 2.20 1.68
CA PHE A 32 2.43 3.37 1.50
C PHE A 32 3.93 3.02 1.64
N PHE A 33 4.32 2.39 2.75
CA PHE A 33 5.72 2.16 3.06
C PHE A 33 6.40 1.12 2.17
N PHE A 34 5.67 0.13 1.65
CA PHE A 34 6.25 -0.88 0.78
C PHE A 34 6.75 -0.33 -0.57
N HIS A 35 6.22 0.80 -1.05
CA HIS A 35 6.74 1.46 -2.27
C HIS A 35 8.13 2.09 -2.08
N PHE A 36 8.57 2.29 -0.85
CA PHE A 36 9.92 2.75 -0.54
C PHE A 36 10.87 1.58 -0.23
N THR A 37 10.41 0.33 -0.39
CA THR A 37 11.30 -0.82 -0.27
C THR A 37 11.98 -1.09 -1.60
N ASP A 38 13.26 -1.39 -1.54
CA ASP A 38 14.06 -1.73 -2.71
C ASP A 38 15.06 -2.83 -2.36
N SER A 39 15.62 -3.45 -3.37
CA SER A 39 16.60 -4.50 -3.21
C SER A 39 17.77 -4.37 -4.17
N PHE A 40 18.85 -5.07 -3.82
CA PHE A 40 19.98 -5.25 -4.70
C PHE A 40 20.59 -6.62 -4.49
N ARG A 41 21.23 -7.13 -5.53
CA ARG A 41 21.98 -8.38 -5.47
C ARG A 41 23.45 -8.08 -5.21
N ALA A 42 24.00 -8.62 -4.13
CA ALA A 42 25.40 -8.45 -3.79
C ALA A 42 26.29 -9.49 -4.50
N ALA A 43 27.61 -9.30 -4.41
CA ALA A 43 28.60 -10.19 -5.03
C ALA A 43 28.57 -11.64 -4.51
N ASP A 44 28.02 -11.86 -3.31
CA ASP A 44 27.80 -13.19 -2.73
C ASP A 44 26.57 -13.92 -3.33
N GLY A 45 25.89 -13.29 -4.30
CA GLY A 45 24.71 -13.82 -4.97
C GLY A 45 23.41 -13.68 -4.18
N ARG A 46 23.44 -13.13 -2.96
CA ARG A 46 22.26 -12.91 -2.10
C ARG A 46 21.60 -11.57 -2.39
N VAL A 47 20.28 -11.52 -2.17
CA VAL A 47 19.47 -10.31 -2.32
C VAL A 47 19.29 -9.65 -0.95
N TYR A 48 19.56 -8.35 -0.90
CA TYR A 48 19.43 -7.54 0.29
C TYR A 48 18.31 -6.53 0.09
N TYR A 49 17.41 -6.46 1.07
CA TYR A 49 16.30 -5.52 1.09
C TYR A 49 16.61 -4.36 2.03
N GLY A 50 16.14 -3.18 1.65
CA GLY A 50 16.23 -1.99 2.47
C GLY A 50 15.12 -1.00 2.18
N PHE A 51 15.10 0.03 3.00
CA PHE A 51 14.22 1.18 2.86
C PHE A 51 14.96 2.33 2.21
N VAL A 52 14.39 2.88 1.15
CA VAL A 52 14.93 4.02 0.43
C VAL A 52 14.75 5.28 1.26
N THR A 53 15.83 6.00 1.52
CA THR A 53 15.81 7.26 2.26
C THR A 53 16.40 8.39 1.40
N PRO A 54 16.22 9.66 1.78
CA PRO A 54 16.91 10.78 1.12
C PRO A 54 18.44 10.70 1.16
N ARG A 55 19.01 9.80 1.98
CA ARG A 55 20.46 9.58 2.12
C ARG A 55 20.96 8.29 1.44
N GLY A 56 20.07 7.54 0.78
CA GLY A 56 20.38 6.23 0.19
C GLY A 56 19.59 5.08 0.84
N LEU A 57 20.00 3.84 0.57
CA LEU A 57 19.31 2.64 1.03
C LEU A 57 19.68 2.28 2.48
N ALA A 58 18.68 2.23 3.36
CA ALA A 58 18.80 1.74 4.74
C ALA A 58 18.44 0.25 4.81
N LEU A 59 19.44 -0.62 5.00
CA LEU A 59 19.22 -2.07 5.01
C LEU A 59 18.41 -2.53 6.22
N PHE A 60 17.51 -3.51 6.01
CA PHE A 60 16.81 -4.18 7.11
C PHE A 60 17.72 -5.13 7.90
N LYS A 61 18.72 -5.71 7.24
CA LYS A 61 19.69 -6.62 7.87
C LYS A 61 21.06 -5.95 7.97
N THR A 62 21.31 -5.27 9.10
CA THR A 62 22.59 -4.64 9.40
C THR A 62 23.57 -5.63 10.07
N GLY A 63 24.85 -5.59 9.70
CA GLY A 63 25.92 -6.33 10.39
C GLY A 63 26.73 -7.33 9.57
N LEU A 64 26.49 -7.46 8.26
CA LEU A 64 27.21 -8.41 7.38
C LEU A 64 28.41 -7.80 6.65
N GLY A 65 28.80 -6.55 6.93
CA GLY A 65 29.90 -5.87 6.21
C GLY A 65 29.64 -5.70 4.71
N VAL A 66 28.36 -5.74 4.28
CA VAL A 66 27.97 -5.63 2.87
C VAL A 66 28.05 -4.17 2.45
N GLU A 67 28.81 -3.92 1.39
CA GLU A 67 28.90 -2.60 0.77
C GLU A 67 27.58 -2.28 0.06
N VAL A 68 26.88 -1.25 0.56
CA VAL A 68 25.63 -0.77 -0.04
C VAL A 68 25.98 0.08 -1.26
N PRO A 69 25.42 -0.22 -2.45
CA PRO A 69 25.66 0.60 -3.62
C PRO A 69 25.19 2.05 -3.37
N ARG A 70 26.02 3.02 -3.75
CA ARG A 70 25.73 4.46 -3.59
C ARG A 70 25.08 5.06 -4.85
N ASP A 71 24.27 4.27 -5.53
CA ASP A 71 23.60 4.70 -6.75
C ASP A 71 22.48 5.70 -6.44
N GLU A 72 22.30 6.72 -7.29
CA GLU A 72 21.21 7.69 -7.17
C GLU A 72 19.83 7.04 -7.18
N LYS A 73 19.70 5.88 -7.84
CA LYS A 73 18.46 5.11 -7.80
C LYS A 73 18.07 4.81 -6.35
N TYR A 74 18.98 4.55 -5.42
CA TYR A 74 18.67 4.24 -4.02
C TYR A 74 18.33 5.45 -3.13
N VAL A 75 18.23 6.64 -3.72
CA VAL A 75 17.74 7.85 -3.06
C VAL A 75 16.24 7.99 -3.32
N MET A 76 15.51 8.48 -2.33
CA MET A 76 14.07 8.70 -2.44
C MET A 76 13.74 9.73 -3.52
N GLY A 77 12.94 9.34 -4.51
CA GLY A 77 12.47 10.21 -5.59
C GLY A 77 11.02 10.67 -5.38
N PHE A 78 10.64 11.75 -6.07
CA PHE A 78 9.24 12.22 -6.08
C PHE A 78 8.28 11.17 -6.68
N VAL A 79 8.76 10.40 -7.65
CA VAL A 79 8.01 9.30 -8.26
C VAL A 79 7.65 8.22 -7.23
N ASP A 80 8.53 7.93 -6.26
CA ASP A 80 8.25 6.96 -5.20
C ASP A 80 7.05 7.42 -4.35
N LEU A 81 6.94 8.73 -4.06
CA LEU A 81 5.82 9.31 -3.33
C LEU A 81 4.50 9.23 -4.11
N ILE A 82 4.54 9.48 -5.43
CA ILE A 82 3.36 9.34 -6.29
C ILE A 82 2.84 7.90 -6.24
N HIS A 83 3.72 6.92 -6.39
CA HIS A 83 3.34 5.50 -6.33
C HIS A 83 2.79 5.10 -4.96
N ALA A 84 3.44 5.54 -3.88
CA ALA A 84 2.99 5.29 -2.52
C ALA A 84 1.62 5.91 -2.24
N ALA A 85 1.34 7.11 -2.74
CA ALA A 85 0.03 7.74 -2.59
C ALA A 85 -1.05 7.00 -3.40
N MET A 86 -0.74 6.62 -4.65
CA MET A 86 -1.67 5.87 -5.49
C MET A 86 -2.01 4.50 -4.91
N SER A 87 -1.05 3.79 -4.31
CA SER A 87 -1.30 2.48 -3.69
C SER A 87 -2.30 2.58 -2.53
N VAL A 88 -2.22 3.65 -1.73
CA VAL A 88 -3.19 3.95 -0.67
C VAL A 88 -4.56 4.24 -1.25
N VAL A 89 -4.65 5.01 -2.34
CA VAL A 89 -5.93 5.30 -3.02
C VAL A 89 -6.56 4.03 -3.58
N VAL A 90 -5.76 3.16 -4.23
CA VAL A 90 -6.22 1.85 -4.72
C VAL A 90 -6.71 0.98 -3.57
N PHE A 91 -5.93 0.88 -2.49
CA PHE A 91 -6.33 0.14 -1.30
C PHE A 91 -7.65 0.68 -0.71
N ALA A 92 -7.77 2.01 -0.57
CA ALA A 92 -8.98 2.64 -0.06
C ALA A 92 -10.18 2.35 -0.97
N ALA A 93 -10.01 2.39 -2.29
CA ALA A 93 -11.06 2.04 -3.23
C ALA A 93 -11.55 0.59 -3.05
N ILE A 94 -10.62 -0.36 -2.95
CA ILE A 94 -10.96 -1.77 -2.74
C ILE A 94 -11.63 -1.97 -1.36
N ALA A 95 -11.07 -1.36 -0.31
CA ALA A 95 -11.61 -1.49 1.05
C ALA A 95 -13.01 -0.88 1.18
N LEU A 96 -13.25 0.27 0.55
CA LEU A 96 -14.55 0.92 0.53
C LEU A 96 -15.53 0.25 -0.45
N SER A 97 -15.09 -0.69 -1.27
CA SER A 97 -15.97 -1.52 -2.12
C SER A 97 -16.56 -2.74 -1.40
N ASP A 98 -16.22 -2.95 -0.12
CA ASP A 98 -16.80 -4.01 0.69
C ASP A 98 -17.92 -3.46 1.59
N HIS A 99 -19.15 -3.94 1.40
CA HIS A 99 -20.31 -3.54 2.21
C HIS A 99 -20.08 -3.78 3.71
N ARG A 100 -19.26 -4.76 4.08
CA ARG A 100 -18.94 -5.05 5.48
C ARG A 100 -18.09 -3.97 6.11
N VAL A 101 -17.27 -3.27 5.31
CA VAL A 101 -16.47 -2.12 5.74
C VAL A 101 -17.34 -0.86 5.74
N THR A 102 -18.00 -0.56 4.61
CA THR A 102 -18.78 0.69 4.49
C THR A 102 -19.97 0.75 5.42
N ASN A 103 -20.68 -0.36 5.67
CA ASN A 103 -21.77 -0.39 6.65
C ASN A 103 -21.30 -0.04 8.08
N CYS A 104 -20.08 -0.43 8.45
CA CYS A 104 -19.53 -0.12 9.78
C CYS A 104 -18.94 1.30 9.85
N LEU A 105 -18.32 1.78 8.78
CA LEU A 105 -17.67 3.11 8.74
C LEU A 105 -18.69 4.24 8.55
N PHE A 106 -19.73 4.00 7.76
CA PHE A 106 -20.74 4.99 7.38
C PHE A 106 -22.16 4.48 7.66
N PRO A 107 -22.51 4.23 8.93
CA PRO A 107 -23.84 3.73 9.28
C PRO A 107 -24.91 4.74 8.84
N GLY A 108 -26.00 4.23 8.24
CA GLY A 108 -27.12 5.05 7.79
C GLY A 108 -26.95 5.72 6.41
N ARG A 109 -25.80 5.54 5.73
CA ARG A 109 -25.51 6.12 4.39
C ARG A 109 -25.47 5.07 3.29
N LYS A 110 -26.27 4.00 3.39
CA LYS A 110 -26.22 2.82 2.50
C LYS A 110 -26.42 3.19 1.03
N GLU A 111 -27.45 3.97 0.72
CA GLU A 111 -27.74 4.38 -0.67
C GLU A 111 -26.60 5.19 -1.29
N GLU A 112 -26.06 6.17 -0.55
CA GLU A 112 -24.91 6.97 -1.01
C GLU A 112 -23.66 6.10 -1.22
N MET A 113 -23.41 5.14 -0.32
CA MET A 113 -22.25 4.25 -0.42
C MET A 113 -22.39 3.21 -1.54
N ASN A 114 -23.60 2.74 -1.85
CA ASN A 114 -23.81 1.83 -2.98
C ASN A 114 -23.32 2.44 -4.29
N GLU A 115 -23.67 3.71 -4.55
CA GLU A 115 -23.22 4.41 -5.76
C GLU A 115 -21.69 4.61 -5.80
N VAL A 116 -21.09 4.97 -4.65
CA VAL A 116 -19.64 5.11 -4.53
C VAL A 116 -18.93 3.78 -4.79
N MET A 117 -19.46 2.68 -4.25
CA MET A 117 -18.86 1.34 -4.37
C MET A 117 -18.79 0.83 -5.82
N GLU A 118 -19.77 1.18 -6.65
CA GLU A 118 -19.80 0.76 -8.05
C GLU A 118 -18.85 1.58 -8.94
N THR A 119 -18.76 2.89 -8.69
CA THR A 119 -18.09 3.82 -9.61
C THR A 119 -16.65 4.16 -9.20
N PHE A 120 -16.39 4.26 -7.90
CA PHE A 120 -15.10 4.72 -7.37
C PHE A 120 -13.91 3.80 -7.74
N PRO A 121 -14.01 2.46 -7.65
CA PRO A 121 -12.88 1.58 -8.00
C PRO A 121 -12.53 1.63 -9.47
N LEU A 122 -13.53 1.79 -10.34
CA LEU A 122 -13.32 1.91 -11.78
C LEU A 122 -12.58 3.21 -12.11
N MET A 123 -13.03 4.33 -11.55
CA MET A 123 -12.37 5.63 -11.72
C MET A 123 -10.91 5.61 -11.21
N VAL A 124 -10.70 5.08 -10.00
CA VAL A 124 -9.36 4.92 -9.43
C VAL A 124 -8.49 4.01 -10.29
N GLY A 125 -9.04 2.88 -10.76
CA GLY A 125 -8.35 1.95 -11.65
C GLY A 125 -7.87 2.61 -12.94
N VAL A 126 -8.71 3.40 -13.61
CA VAL A 126 -8.36 4.13 -14.84
C VAL A 126 -7.26 5.16 -14.57
N VAL A 127 -7.42 5.99 -13.54
CA VAL A 127 -6.46 7.06 -13.22
C VAL A 127 -5.10 6.48 -12.80
N CYS A 128 -5.09 5.50 -11.89
CA CYS A 128 -3.86 4.87 -11.43
C CYS A 128 -3.15 4.10 -12.56
N SER A 129 -3.89 3.43 -13.45
CA SER A 129 -3.29 2.77 -14.61
C SER A 129 -2.58 3.76 -15.53
N GLY A 130 -3.20 4.91 -15.82
CA GLY A 130 -2.57 5.95 -16.63
C GLY A 130 -1.32 6.54 -15.96
N LEU A 131 -1.39 6.82 -14.66
CA LEU A 131 -0.26 7.38 -13.93
C LEU A 131 0.90 6.40 -13.78
N PHE A 132 0.66 5.11 -13.59
CA PHE A 132 1.72 4.09 -13.58
C PHE A 132 2.42 3.95 -14.95
N LEU A 133 1.73 4.26 -16.05
CA LEU A 133 2.36 4.28 -17.38
C LEU A 133 3.23 5.53 -17.57
N VAL A 134 2.79 6.69 -17.10
CA VAL A 134 3.52 7.97 -17.22
C VAL A 134 4.72 8.03 -16.26
N PHE A 135 4.54 7.49 -15.06
CA PHE A 135 5.56 7.42 -14.03
C PHE A 135 5.87 5.94 -13.77
N PRO A 136 6.82 5.32 -14.49
CA PRO A 136 7.16 3.92 -14.26
C PRO A 136 7.90 3.75 -12.92
N ASN A 137 7.65 2.63 -12.24
CA ASN A 137 8.39 2.24 -11.05
C ASN A 137 9.61 1.38 -11.42
N THR A 138 10.79 1.74 -10.92
CA THR A 138 12.05 1.00 -11.16
C THR A 138 12.57 0.28 -9.92
N ARG A 139 11.79 0.22 -8.84
CA ARG A 139 12.15 -0.40 -7.55
C ARG A 139 11.87 -1.89 -7.58
N TYR A 140 12.76 -2.64 -6.95
CA TYR A 140 12.59 -4.08 -6.71
C TYR A 140 12.33 -4.30 -5.22
N GLY A 141 11.14 -3.91 -4.77
CA GLY A 141 10.71 -4.06 -3.39
C GLY A 141 10.40 -5.51 -2.99
N ILE A 142 9.92 -5.68 -1.77
CA ILE A 142 9.54 -7.01 -1.25
C ILE A 142 8.42 -7.60 -2.12
N GLY A 143 8.66 -8.78 -2.71
CA GLY A 143 7.71 -9.46 -3.59
C GLY A 143 7.95 -9.24 -5.09
N CYS A 144 8.89 -8.36 -5.46
CA CYS A 144 9.38 -8.23 -6.83
C CYS A 144 10.79 -8.85 -6.92
N LEU A 145 10.95 -9.88 -7.75
CA LEU A 145 12.27 -10.45 -8.00
C LEU A 145 13.00 -9.56 -9.01
N ALA A 146 14.17 -9.03 -8.61
CA ALA A 146 15.12 -8.49 -9.57
C ALA A 146 15.62 -9.66 -10.43
N ALA A 147 15.34 -9.62 -11.73
CA ALA A 147 15.85 -10.56 -12.71
C ALA A 147 17.35 -10.33 -12.97
#